data_AF-A0A846D7W0-F1
#
_entry.id   AF-A0A846D7W0-F1
#
_cell.length_a   1.000
_cell.length_b   1.000
_cell.length_c   1.000
_cell.angle_alpha   90.00
_cell.angle_beta   90.00
_cell.angle_gamma   90.00
#
_symmetry.space_group_name_H-M   'P 1'
#
loop_
_entity.id
_entity.type
_entity.pdbx_description
1 polymer ?
#
loop_
_entity_poly.entity_id
_entity_poly.type
_entity_poly.pdbx_seq_one_letter_code
_entity_poly.pdbx_strand_id
1 'polypeptide(L)'
;MTRTSTSTVTDGLLHCMNGKWTIQIPADAYTMTGSDWYGWLKTNSKFRFKHGADVSYTAYKHSDSYWKVQRRVNGRLRNKYLGSSGELYYGRLLDIGHQLALPDELYWQNETGQKTGSQELRERNYKINGAKELIEQYLTAHGKDAMPGSPRWEHLRRFCQWLEIRGLD
;
A
#
# COMPACT_ATOMS: atom_id res chain seq x y z
N MET A 1 22.13 6.88 24.31
CA MET A 1 21.43 5.97 23.38
C MET A 1 20.57 6.78 22.44
N THR A 2 21.06 7.05 21.23
CA THR A 2 20.31 7.80 20.20
C THR A 2 19.26 6.87 19.61
N ARG A 3 17.96 7.14 19.81
CA ARG A 3 16.87 6.43 19.11
C ARG A 3 17.07 6.67 17.62
N THR A 4 17.50 5.65 16.88
CA THR A 4 17.55 5.71 15.41
C THR A 4 16.11 5.80 14.92
N SER A 5 15.67 7.01 14.62
CA SER A 5 14.34 7.23 14.06
C SER A 5 14.20 6.44 12.77
N THR A 6 13.23 5.53 12.75
CA THR A 6 12.96 4.70 11.58
C THR A 6 12.26 5.55 10.54
N SER A 7 12.82 5.64 9.32
CA SER A 7 12.16 6.31 8.20
C SER A 7 10.77 5.71 7.99
N THR A 8 9.78 6.57 7.82
CA THR A 8 8.38 6.16 7.74
C THR A 8 7.81 6.65 6.42
N VAL A 9 7.16 5.75 5.70
CA VAL A 9 6.32 6.05 4.55
C VAL A 9 4.90 6.27 5.05
N THR A 10 4.33 7.42 4.75
CA THR A 10 2.93 7.75 5.03
C THR A 10 2.34 8.40 3.78
N ASP A 11 1.20 7.90 3.32
CA ASP A 11 0.44 8.48 2.19
C ASP A 11 1.29 8.76 0.94
N GLY A 12 2.14 7.81 0.58
CA GLY A 12 3.00 7.88 -0.61
C GLY A 12 4.30 8.68 -0.44
N LEU A 13 4.54 9.25 0.74
CA LEU A 13 5.74 10.03 1.05
C LEU A 13 6.62 9.30 2.06
N LEU A 14 7.88 9.07 1.69
CA LEU A 14 8.90 8.64 2.64
C LEU A 14 9.41 9.85 3.42
N HIS A 15 9.22 9.86 4.74
CA HIS A 15 9.76 10.84 5.65
C HIS A 15 11.14 10.38 6.16
N CYS A 16 12.18 11.13 5.80
CA CYS A 16 13.55 10.87 6.21
C CYS A 16 14.00 11.88 7.28
N MET A 17 15.08 11.57 8.03
CA MET A 17 15.65 12.44 9.09
C MET A 17 14.60 13.16 9.97
N ASN A 18 13.70 12.41 10.60
CA ASN A 18 12.62 12.98 11.44
C ASN A 18 11.66 13.91 10.69
N GLY A 19 11.45 13.71 9.39
CA GLY A 19 10.53 14.50 8.58
C GLY A 19 11.12 15.79 8.01
N LYS A 20 12.43 16.02 8.12
CA LYS A 20 13.09 17.20 7.53
C LYS A 20 13.01 17.27 5.99
N TRP A 21 12.81 16.12 5.36
CA TRP A 21 12.78 15.94 3.93
C TRP A 21 11.92 14.73 3.59
N THR A 22 11.22 14.83 2.47
CA THR A 22 10.31 13.81 1.97
C THR A 22 10.74 13.36 0.58
N ILE A 23 10.56 12.07 0.31
CA ILE A 23 10.76 11.49 -1.03
C ILE A 23 9.41 10.94 -1.49
N GLN A 24 8.96 11.36 -2.67
CA GLN A 24 7.77 10.81 -3.30
C GLN A 24 8.04 9.39 -3.79
N ILE A 25 7.21 8.44 -3.38
CA ILE A 25 7.30 7.07 -3.88
C ILE A 25 6.65 7.02 -5.27
N PRO A 26 7.33 6.45 -6.28
CA PRO A 26 6.75 6.20 -7.59
C PRO A 26 5.45 5.42 -7.51
N ALA A 27 4.42 5.85 -8.25
CA ALA A 27 3.11 5.22 -8.22
C ALA A 27 3.11 3.81 -8.83
N ASP A 28 4.00 3.56 -9.80
CA ASP A 28 4.08 2.34 -10.60
C ASP A 28 5.52 1.85 -10.78
N ALA A 29 5.65 0.63 -11.32
CA ALA A 29 6.94 -0.02 -11.54
C ALA A 29 7.80 0.69 -12.60
N TYR A 30 7.18 1.37 -13.57
CA TYR A 30 7.88 1.98 -14.69
C TYR A 30 8.72 3.19 -14.27
N THR A 31 8.27 3.90 -13.24
CA THR A 31 8.90 5.11 -12.70
C THR A 31 9.89 4.83 -11.56
N MET A 32 10.14 3.54 -11.26
CA MET A 32 10.97 3.13 -10.13
C MET A 32 12.46 3.44 -10.38
N THR A 33 13.01 2.96 -11.50
CA THR A 33 14.45 3.01 -11.79
C THR A 33 14.90 4.43 -12.07
N GLY A 34 15.81 4.95 -11.24
CA GLY A 34 16.30 6.33 -11.32
C GLY A 34 15.58 7.31 -10.39
N SER A 35 14.56 6.87 -9.64
CA SER A 35 13.92 7.70 -8.62
C SER A 35 14.78 7.86 -7.36
N ASP A 36 14.59 8.97 -6.64
CA ASP A 36 15.20 9.19 -5.31
C ASP A 36 14.81 8.08 -4.33
N TRP A 37 13.60 7.55 -4.46
CA TRP A 37 13.13 6.41 -3.67
C TRP A 37 13.99 5.17 -3.91
N TYR A 38 14.31 4.86 -5.17
CA TYR A 38 15.20 3.74 -5.47
C TYR A 38 16.61 3.95 -4.92
N GLY A 39 17.16 5.17 -5.07
CA GLY A 39 18.45 5.54 -4.49
C GLY A 39 18.46 5.37 -2.96
N TRP A 40 17.37 5.75 -2.31
CA TRP A 40 17.18 5.56 -0.88
C TRP A 40 17.11 4.06 -0.50
N LEU A 41 16.36 3.25 -1.24
CA LEU A 41 16.25 1.79 -1.02
C LEU A 41 17.58 1.04 -1.23
N LYS A 42 18.51 1.59 -2.02
CA LYS A 42 19.85 1.00 -2.19
C LYS A 42 20.68 1.13 -0.92
N THR A 43 20.60 2.29 -0.26
CA THR A 43 21.45 2.66 0.89
C THR A 43 20.83 2.31 2.24
N ASN A 44 19.52 2.07 2.29
CA ASN A 44 18.80 1.76 3.51
C ASN A 44 18.29 0.33 3.53
N SER A 45 18.10 -0.21 4.73
CA SER A 45 17.72 -1.61 4.95
C SER A 45 16.41 -1.78 5.70
N LYS A 46 15.73 -0.68 6.08
CA LYS A 46 14.50 -0.75 6.87
C LYS A 46 13.67 0.53 6.76
N PHE A 47 12.36 0.38 6.62
CA PHE A 47 11.40 1.48 6.77
C PHE A 47 10.09 0.98 7.37
N ARG A 48 9.28 1.91 7.90
CA ARG A 48 7.91 1.64 8.29
C ARG A 48 6.97 2.12 7.20
N PHE A 49 5.96 1.34 6.84
CA PHE A 49 4.88 1.76 5.96
C PHE A 49 3.61 2.00 6.76
N LYS A 50 2.89 3.06 6.43
CA LYS A 50 1.58 3.41 6.97
C LYS A 50 0.71 3.95 5.84
N HIS A 51 -0.54 3.51 5.81
CA HIS A 51 -1.57 4.05 4.93
C HIS A 51 -2.93 3.88 5.61
N GLY A 52 -3.65 4.98 5.78
CA GLY A 52 -4.91 4.99 6.52
C GLY A 52 -4.78 4.41 7.94
N ALA A 53 -5.90 3.93 8.48
CA ALA A 53 -5.95 3.34 9.82
C ALA A 53 -5.47 1.88 9.85
N ASP A 54 -5.74 1.13 8.77
CA ASP A 54 -5.65 -0.33 8.82
C ASP A 54 -4.36 -0.89 8.26
N VAL A 55 -3.63 -0.14 7.43
CA VAL A 55 -2.43 -0.64 6.76
C VAL A 55 -1.17 -0.09 7.44
N SER A 56 -0.47 -0.95 8.20
CA SER A 56 0.88 -0.64 8.68
C SER A 56 1.75 -1.86 8.83
N TYR A 57 3.01 -1.76 8.42
CA TYR A 57 4.01 -2.81 8.59
C TYR A 57 5.42 -2.24 8.63
N THR A 58 6.39 -3.07 9.01
CA THR A 58 7.81 -2.75 8.90
C THR A 58 8.42 -3.57 7.77
N ALA A 59 9.00 -2.88 6.79
CA ALA A 59 9.78 -3.48 5.74
C ALA A 59 11.25 -3.51 6.15
N TYR A 60 11.95 -4.59 5.82
CA TYR A 60 13.38 -4.74 6.04
C TYR A 60 14.02 -5.52 4.90
N LYS A 61 15.28 -5.21 4.63
CA LYS A 61 16.07 -5.82 3.60
C LYS A 61 16.77 -7.05 4.14
N HIS A 62 16.72 -8.14 3.39
CA HIS A 62 17.38 -9.39 3.70
C HIS A 62 18.61 -9.53 2.80
N SER A 63 19.79 -9.55 3.42
CA SER A 63 21.10 -9.79 2.76
C SER A 63 21.28 -8.99 1.45
N ASP A 64 20.91 -7.71 1.47
CA ASP A 64 20.91 -6.76 0.34
C ASP A 64 20.19 -7.16 -0.96
N SER A 65 19.59 -8.34 -0.98
CA SER A 65 19.00 -8.96 -2.17
C SER A 65 17.54 -8.56 -2.36
N TYR A 66 16.71 -8.75 -1.33
CA TYR A 66 15.27 -8.51 -1.40
C TYR A 66 14.72 -7.96 -0.09
N TRP A 67 13.49 -7.47 -0.15
CA TRP A 67 12.76 -6.93 0.97
C TRP A 67 11.73 -7.93 1.48
N LYS A 68 11.60 -7.99 2.80
CA LYS A 68 10.53 -8.66 3.53
C LYS A 68 9.76 -7.63 4.33
N VAL A 69 8.50 -7.94 4.58
CA VAL A 69 7.65 -7.15 5.45
C VAL A 69 7.19 -7.99 6.62
N GLN A 70 6.94 -7.33 7.73
CA GLN A 70 6.32 -7.95 8.87
C GLN A 70 5.36 -7.01 9.61
N ARG A 71 4.31 -7.61 10.16
CA ARG A 71 3.33 -6.96 11.04
C ARG A 71 2.88 -7.96 12.09
N ARG A 72 2.59 -7.49 13.31
CA ARG A 72 1.83 -8.29 14.28
C ARG A 72 0.35 -7.93 14.21
N VAL A 73 -0.50 -8.94 14.10
CA VAL A 73 -1.96 -8.83 14.16
C VAL A 73 -2.44 -9.89 15.14
N ASN A 74 -3.24 -9.50 16.14
CA ASN A 74 -3.74 -10.40 17.18
C ASN A 74 -2.64 -11.25 17.84
N GLY A 75 -1.48 -10.65 18.12
CA GLY A 75 -0.34 -11.32 18.74
C GLY A 75 0.48 -12.24 17.82
N ARG A 76 0.02 -12.51 16.59
CA ARG A 76 0.73 -13.38 15.63
C ARG A 76 1.55 -12.57 14.64
N LEU A 77 2.76 -13.05 14.33
CA LEU A 77 3.63 -12.43 13.34
C LEU A 77 3.22 -12.86 11.94
N ARG A 78 2.88 -11.88 11.12
CA ARG A 78 2.62 -12.04 9.68
C ARG A 78 3.81 -11.50 8.93
N ASN A 79 4.25 -12.21 7.90
CA ASN A 79 5.34 -11.78 7.04
C ASN A 79 5.05 -12.10 5.57
N LYS A 80 5.63 -11.32 4.67
CA LYS A 80 5.57 -11.58 3.22
C LYS A 80 6.85 -11.13 2.54
N TYR A 81 7.13 -11.77 1.41
CA TYR A 81 8.09 -11.26 0.43
C TYR A 81 7.56 -9.97 -0.19
N LEU A 82 8.37 -8.92 -0.18
CA LEU A 82 7.99 -7.63 -0.74
C LEU A 82 8.59 -7.41 -2.13
N GLY A 83 9.72 -8.01 -2.49
CA GLY A 83 10.37 -7.78 -3.78
C GLY A 83 11.81 -7.31 -3.67
N SER A 84 12.50 -7.22 -4.79
CA SER A 84 13.76 -6.47 -4.93
C SER A 84 13.50 -4.97 -4.85
N SER A 85 14.52 -4.15 -4.55
CA SER A 85 14.35 -2.68 -4.51
C SER A 85 13.75 -2.10 -5.80
N GLY A 86 13.96 -2.75 -6.95
CA GLY A 86 13.40 -2.35 -8.24
C GLY A 86 11.90 -2.55 -8.42
N GLU A 87 11.28 -3.31 -7.52
CA GLU A 87 9.85 -3.65 -7.58
C GLU A 87 9.03 -2.85 -6.55
N LEU A 88 9.67 -2.08 -5.67
CA LEU A 88 9.04 -1.46 -4.50
C LEU A 88 8.33 -0.13 -4.83
N TYR A 89 7.42 -0.10 -5.80
CA TYR A 89 6.59 1.09 -6.05
C TYR A 89 5.39 1.16 -5.09
N TYR A 90 4.74 2.31 -5.00
CA TYR A 90 3.69 2.58 -4.02
C TYR A 90 2.53 1.58 -4.07
N GLY A 91 2.01 1.28 -5.26
CA GLY A 91 0.94 0.29 -5.44
C GLY A 91 1.29 -1.08 -4.84
N ARG A 92 2.53 -1.55 -5.01
CA ARG A 92 2.97 -2.83 -4.43
C ARG A 92 3.06 -2.78 -2.90
N LEU A 93 3.58 -1.68 -2.35
CA LEU A 93 3.66 -1.49 -0.90
C LEU A 93 2.26 -1.54 -0.28
N LEU A 94 1.29 -0.93 -0.95
CA LEU A 94 -0.10 -0.90 -0.53
C LEU A 94 -0.76 -2.28 -0.65
N ASP A 95 -0.62 -2.96 -1.80
CA ASP A 95 -1.17 -4.29 -2.05
C ASP A 95 -0.71 -5.30 -0.98
N ILE A 96 0.58 -5.27 -0.64
CA ILE A 96 1.14 -6.14 0.40
C ILE A 96 0.64 -5.74 1.79
N GLY A 97 0.51 -4.44 2.04
CA GLY A 97 -0.08 -3.92 3.27
C GLY A 97 -1.50 -4.42 3.49
N HIS A 98 -2.31 -4.41 2.43
CA HIS A 98 -3.65 -4.96 2.40
C HIS A 98 -3.68 -6.46 2.69
N GLN A 99 -2.79 -7.24 2.07
CA GLN A 99 -2.69 -8.68 2.38
C GLN A 99 -2.33 -8.93 3.84
N LEU A 100 -1.42 -8.15 4.42
CA LEU A 100 -1.03 -8.25 5.83
C LEU A 100 -2.14 -7.79 6.79
N ALA A 101 -3.11 -7.02 6.33
CA ALA A 101 -4.21 -6.47 7.11
C ALA A 101 -5.49 -7.33 7.06
N LEU A 102 -5.51 -8.40 6.26
CA LEU A 102 -6.65 -9.33 6.21
C LEU A 102 -7.03 -9.86 7.61
N PRO A 103 -8.29 -10.25 7.86
CA PRO A 103 -8.64 -11.02 9.06
C PRO A 103 -7.77 -12.27 9.23
N ASP A 104 -7.52 -12.70 10.47
CA ASP A 104 -6.63 -13.83 10.80
C ASP A 104 -6.97 -15.10 10.00
N GLU A 105 -8.25 -15.46 9.94
CA GLU A 105 -8.73 -16.62 9.17
C GLU A 105 -8.30 -16.55 7.70
N LEU A 106 -8.52 -15.40 7.05
CA LEU A 106 -8.22 -15.20 5.63
C LEU A 106 -6.72 -15.17 5.37
N TYR A 107 -5.95 -14.52 6.25
CA TYR A 107 -4.50 -14.46 6.10
C TYR A 107 -3.89 -15.87 6.16
N TRP A 108 -4.17 -16.63 7.22
CA TRP A 108 -3.55 -17.94 7.42
C TRP A 108 -4.00 -18.96 6.37
N GLN A 109 -5.24 -18.90 5.89
CA GLN A 109 -5.72 -19.76 4.80
C GLN A 109 -5.00 -19.48 3.47
N ASN A 110 -4.73 -18.21 3.18
CA ASN A 110 -3.95 -17.82 2.01
C ASN A 110 -2.51 -18.30 2.08
N GLU A 111 -1.91 -18.30 3.28
CA GLU A 111 -0.58 -18.86 3.48
C GLU A 111 -0.57 -20.41 3.39
N THR A 112 -1.68 -21.08 3.71
CA THR A 112 -1.82 -22.55 3.60
C THR A 112 -2.37 -23.04 2.25
N GLY A 113 -2.74 -22.13 1.34
CA GLY A 113 -3.13 -22.46 -0.04
C GLY A 113 -4.56 -23.01 -0.24
N GLN A 114 -5.46 -22.91 0.74
CA GLN A 114 -6.86 -23.33 0.60
C GLN A 114 -7.77 -22.11 0.42
N LYS A 115 -8.45 -21.99 -0.73
CA LYS A 115 -9.43 -20.92 -1.00
C LYS A 115 -10.84 -21.48 -1.20
N THR A 116 -11.84 -20.82 -0.61
CA THR A 116 -13.28 -21.09 -0.82
C THR A 116 -13.99 -19.93 -1.53
N GLY A 117 -15.16 -20.15 -2.14
CA GLY A 117 -15.86 -19.10 -2.92
C GLY A 117 -16.34 -17.88 -2.11
N SER A 118 -16.69 -18.06 -0.83
CA SER A 118 -17.04 -16.96 0.07
C SER A 118 -15.84 -16.08 0.43
N GLN A 119 -14.63 -16.62 0.33
CA GLN A 119 -13.37 -15.93 0.60
C GLN A 119 -12.93 -15.05 -0.56
N GLU A 120 -13.16 -15.45 -1.82
CA GLU A 120 -12.94 -14.56 -2.97
C GLU A 120 -13.79 -13.29 -2.85
N LEU A 121 -15.04 -13.41 -2.41
CA LEU A 121 -15.94 -12.29 -2.13
C LEU A 121 -15.39 -11.37 -1.01
N ARG A 122 -14.89 -11.94 0.10
CA ARG A 122 -14.29 -11.15 1.20
C ARG A 122 -13.00 -10.45 0.77
N GLU A 123 -12.10 -11.14 0.06
CA GLU A 123 -10.89 -10.55 -0.51
C GLU A 123 -11.22 -9.43 -1.50
N ARG A 124 -12.23 -9.64 -2.35
CA ARG A 124 -12.70 -8.65 -3.32
C ARG A 124 -13.26 -7.42 -2.61
N ASN A 125 -14.09 -7.60 -1.58
CA ASN A 125 -14.64 -6.49 -0.79
C ASN A 125 -13.53 -5.69 -0.09
N TYR A 126 -12.52 -6.38 0.45
CA TYR A 126 -11.38 -5.73 1.08
C TYR A 126 -10.57 -4.90 0.08
N LYS A 127 -10.30 -5.43 -1.12
CA LYS A 127 -9.65 -4.69 -2.21
C LYS A 127 -10.49 -3.51 -2.70
N ILE A 128 -11.80 -3.66 -2.79
CA ILE A 128 -12.72 -2.57 -3.18
C ILE A 128 -12.67 -1.45 -2.15
N ASN A 129 -12.63 -1.76 -0.85
CA ASN A 129 -12.54 -0.74 0.19
C ASN A 129 -11.20 0.03 0.13
N GLY A 130 -10.08 -0.66 -0.07
CA GLY A 130 -8.78 0.01 -0.27
C GLY A 130 -8.76 0.87 -1.54
N ALA A 131 -9.40 0.41 -2.62
CA ALA A 131 -9.55 1.24 -3.83
C ALA A 131 -10.42 2.47 -3.58
N LYS A 132 -11.50 2.37 -2.79
CA LYS A 132 -12.34 3.52 -2.41
C LYS A 132 -11.54 4.56 -1.62
N GLU A 133 -10.75 4.14 -0.64
CA GLU A 133 -9.90 5.05 0.15
C GLU A 133 -8.92 5.85 -0.74
N LEU A 134 -8.30 5.20 -1.73
CA LEU A 134 -7.41 5.88 -2.69
C LEU A 134 -8.14 6.94 -3.52
N ILE A 135 -9.36 6.63 -3.94
CA ILE A 135 -10.19 7.54 -4.73
C ILE A 135 -10.59 8.73 -3.87
N GLU A 136 -11.01 8.49 -2.63
CA GLU A 136 -11.38 9.54 -1.68
C GLU A 136 -10.19 10.46 -1.37
N GLN A 137 -9.00 9.90 -1.15
CA GLN A 137 -7.77 10.69 -0.94
C GLN A 137 -7.43 11.56 -2.15
N TYR A 138 -7.51 10.99 -3.36
CA TYR A 138 -7.27 11.73 -4.59
C TYR A 138 -8.27 12.89 -4.76
N LEU A 139 -9.56 12.62 -4.57
CA LEU A 139 -10.61 13.64 -4.68
C LEU A 139 -10.50 14.70 -3.58
N THR A 140 -10.00 14.35 -2.40
CA THR A 140 -9.71 15.30 -1.32
C THR A 140 -8.54 16.21 -1.68
N ALA A 141 -7.47 15.67 -2.27
CA ALA A 141 -6.27 16.41 -2.60
C ALA A 141 -6.43 17.33 -3.83
N HIS A 142 -7.23 16.91 -4.82
CA HIS A 142 -7.34 17.60 -6.11
C HIS A 142 -8.69 18.28 -6.33
N GLY A 143 -9.67 18.05 -5.44
CA GLY A 143 -11.06 18.46 -5.64
C GLY A 143 -11.82 17.45 -6.51
N LYS A 144 -13.14 17.36 -6.30
CA LYS A 144 -14.00 16.36 -6.96
C LYS A 144 -13.99 16.46 -8.49
N ASP A 145 -13.74 17.66 -9.02
CA ASP A 145 -13.76 17.95 -10.46
C ASP A 145 -12.42 17.66 -11.16
N ALA A 146 -11.36 17.34 -10.42
CA ALA A 146 -10.01 17.15 -10.96
C ALA A 146 -9.69 15.67 -11.29
N MET A 147 -10.68 14.89 -11.70
CA MET A 147 -10.42 13.54 -12.21
C MET A 147 -9.62 13.60 -13.52
N PRO A 148 -8.46 12.93 -13.64
CA PRO A 148 -7.63 12.97 -14.84
C PRO A 148 -8.39 12.45 -16.07
N GLY A 149 -8.17 13.07 -17.23
CA GLY A 149 -8.76 12.64 -18.50
C GLY A 149 -8.10 11.38 -19.07
N SER A 150 -8.15 10.25 -18.35
CA SER A 150 -7.71 8.95 -18.88
C SER A 150 -8.86 7.94 -18.89
N PRO A 151 -8.84 6.93 -19.79
CA PRO A 151 -9.89 5.91 -19.88
C PRO A 151 -10.15 5.18 -18.55
N ARG A 152 -9.10 5.02 -17.73
CA ARG A 152 -9.17 4.39 -16.41
C ARG A 152 -9.96 5.22 -15.40
N TRP A 153 -9.83 6.55 -15.47
CA TRP A 153 -10.54 7.49 -14.61
C TRP A 153 -11.97 7.78 -15.11
N GLU A 154 -12.22 7.69 -16.42
CA GLU A 154 -13.56 7.74 -16.98
C GLU A 154 -14.43 6.57 -16.49
N HIS A 155 -13.88 5.35 -16.46
CA HIS A 155 -14.56 4.20 -15.86
C HIS A 155 -14.87 4.41 -14.38
N LEU A 156 -13.95 5.05 -13.65
CA LEU A 156 -14.14 5.36 -12.25
C LEU A 156 -15.23 6.43 -12.04
N ARG A 157 -15.24 7.48 -12.87
CA ARG A 157 -16.28 8.53 -12.85
C ARG A 157 -17.66 7.92 -13.07
N ARG A 158 -17.80 7.05 -14.05
CA ARG A 158 -19.05 6.31 -14.33
C ARG A 158 -19.46 5.41 -13.17
N PHE A 159 -18.49 4.76 -12.51
CA PHE A 159 -18.76 3.94 -11.34
C PHE A 159 -19.23 4.77 -10.13
N CYS A 160 -18.61 5.92 -9.87
CA CYS A 160 -19.05 6.86 -8.84
C CYS A 160 -20.45 7.41 -9.13
N GLN A 161 -20.72 7.85 -10.35
CA GLN A 161 -22.06 8.29 -10.78
C GLN A 161 -23.11 7.17 -10.61
N TRP A 162 -22.75 5.94 -10.94
CA TRP A 162 -23.63 4.79 -10.73
C TRP A 162 -23.91 4.50 -9.24
N LEU A 163 -22.93 4.70 -8.36
CA LEU A 163 -23.14 4.58 -6.91
C LEU A 163 -24.05 5.69 -6.36
N GLU A 164 -23.91 6.93 -6.84
CA GLU A 164 -24.78 8.05 -6.47
C GLU A 164 -26.22 7.83 -6.92
N ILE A 165 -26.43 7.28 -8.12
CA ILE A 165 -27.76 6.93 -8.64
C ILE A 165 -28.40 5.80 -7.82
N ARG A 166 -27.61 4.89 -7.26
CA ARG A 166 -28.11 3.77 -6.42
C ARG A 166 -28.17 4.07 -4.92
N GLY A 167 -27.67 5.21 -4.47
CA GLY A 167 -27.73 5.68 -3.08
C GLY A 167 -29.03 6.43 -2.74
N LEU A 168 -29.99 6.46 -3.65
CA LEU A 168 -31.36 6.92 -3.43
C LEU A 168 -32.29 5.70 -3.44
N ASP A 169 -32.28 4.95 -2.33
CA ASP A 169 -33.41 4.19 -1.77
C ASP A 169 -33.03 3.72 -0.34
#